data_AF-A0AAV0J9D3-F1
#
_entry.id   AF-A0AAV0J9D3-F1
#
_cell.length_a   1.000
_cell.length_b   1.000
_cell.length_c   1.000
_cell.angle_alpha   90.00
_cell.angle_beta   90.00
_cell.angle_gamma   90.00
#
_symmetry.space_group_name_H-M   'P 1'
#
loop_
_entity.id
_entity.type
_entity.pdbx_description
1 polymer ?
#
loop_
_entity_poly.entity_id
_entity_poly.type
_entity_poly.pdbx_seq_one_letter_code
_entity_poly.pdbx_strand_id
1 'polypeptide(L)'
;MVERWRKETHCFNFREGECTITLKDIAILTDLPIDGDVVCVDSTPPPKVVANMSGWQHFIWTVTGLCPPEKGDHDADGHPPLSKGQVSITWLTAEIRRKHNPEFGGIPLTEESSERDKDIYARIYILGMIGGVFFPKKSNNLISNSWLKIILGSWDDMGNLSWASACLAHLYRSLCNASARAVKEIDGAMFIVQFWAWEQLPWIAPKVDPNKEW
;
A
#
# COMPACT_ATOMS: atom_id res chain seq x y z
N MET A 1 8.63 31.15 8.07
CA MET A 1 7.73 31.08 6.89
C MET A 1 7.13 29.70 6.91
N VAL A 2 5.80 29.55 6.92
CA VAL A 2 5.16 28.24 7.01
C VAL A 2 4.91 27.76 5.58
N GLU A 3 5.73 26.83 5.12
CA GLU A 3 5.46 26.06 3.90
C GLU A 3 4.14 25.32 4.11
N ARG A 4 3.11 25.70 3.36
CA ARG A 4 1.75 25.20 3.57
C ARG A 4 1.15 24.72 2.25
N TRP A 5 0.61 23.51 2.27
CA TRP A 5 -0.23 22.99 1.20
C TRP A 5 -1.50 23.84 1.02
N ARG A 6 -1.80 24.21 -0.22
CA ARG A 6 -3.02 24.94 -0.64
C ARG A 6 -3.92 23.99 -1.41
N LYS A 7 -5.11 23.73 -0.85
CA LYS A 7 -6.09 22.82 -1.45
C LYS A 7 -6.73 23.40 -2.72
N GLU A 8 -6.73 24.72 -2.90
CA GLU A 8 -7.34 25.40 -4.05
C GLU A 8 -6.51 25.22 -5.32
N THR A 9 -5.19 25.18 -5.19
CA THR A 9 -4.24 25.05 -6.31
C THR A 9 -3.55 23.69 -6.36
N HIS A 10 -3.71 22.86 -5.33
CA HIS A 10 -2.96 21.61 -5.14
C HIS A 10 -1.44 21.82 -5.19
N CYS A 11 -0.96 22.90 -4.56
CA CYS A 11 0.45 23.27 -4.54
C CYS A 11 0.94 23.53 -3.11
N PHE A 12 2.24 23.34 -2.89
CA PHE A 12 2.96 23.91 -1.78
C PHE A 12 3.31 25.37 -2.08
N ASN A 13 3.17 26.23 -1.07
CA ASN A 13 3.55 27.63 -1.16
C ASN A 13 4.87 27.85 -0.41
N PHE A 14 5.94 28.10 -1.16
CA PHE A 14 7.27 28.44 -0.69
C PHE A 14 7.49 29.96 -0.77
N ARG A 15 8.59 30.48 -0.21
CA ARG A 15 8.90 31.92 -0.31
C ARG A 15 9.16 32.33 -1.75
N GLU A 16 9.68 31.38 -2.52
CA GLU A 16 10.19 31.51 -3.88
C GLU A 16 9.10 31.25 -4.94
N GLY A 17 7.95 30.69 -4.56
CA GLY A 17 6.84 30.42 -5.48
C GLY A 17 5.94 29.24 -5.06
N GLU A 18 4.99 28.92 -5.92
CA GLU A 18 4.16 27.72 -5.78
C GLU A 18 4.77 26.56 -6.57
N CYS A 19 4.79 25.36 -5.98
CA CYS A 19 5.29 24.15 -6.63
C CYS A 19 4.44 22.94 -6.20
N THR A 20 4.35 21.91 -7.05
CA THR A 20 3.59 20.70 -6.77
C THR A 20 4.29 19.44 -7.27
N ILE A 21 3.90 18.31 -6.70
CA ILE A 21 4.32 16.98 -7.13
C ILE A 21 3.51 16.62 -8.37
N THR A 22 4.16 16.28 -9.47
CA THR A 22 3.52 15.94 -10.74
C THR A 22 3.46 14.43 -10.93
N LEU A 23 2.69 13.99 -11.94
CA LEU A 23 2.63 12.58 -12.32
C LEU A 23 3.99 12.03 -12.75
N LYS A 24 4.81 12.87 -13.39
CA LYS A 24 6.19 12.54 -13.76
C LYS A 24 7.06 12.29 -12.52
N ASP A 25 6.89 13.10 -11.47
CA ASP A 25 7.64 12.91 -10.22
C ASP A 25 7.27 11.57 -9.56
N ILE A 26 5.98 11.20 -9.55
CA ILE A 26 5.54 9.89 -9.05
C ILE A 26 6.21 8.76 -9.83
N ALA A 27 6.14 8.80 -11.16
CA ALA A 27 6.72 7.74 -11.98
C ALA A 27 8.23 7.62 -11.81
N ILE A 28 8.96 8.74 -11.74
CA ILE A 28 10.41 8.71 -11.52
C ILE A 28 10.76 8.15 -10.14
N LEU A 29 10.03 8.56 -9.09
CA LEU A 29 10.34 8.15 -7.71
C LEU A 29 9.93 6.72 -7.38
N THR A 30 8.95 6.17 -8.09
CA THR A 30 8.27 4.92 -7.70
C THR A 30 8.26 3.84 -8.78
N ASP A 31 8.62 4.19 -10.01
CA ASP A 31 8.53 3.33 -11.20
C ASP A 31 7.11 2.80 -11.49
N LEU A 32 6.09 3.45 -10.92
CA LEU A 32 4.70 3.08 -11.16
C LEU A 32 4.27 3.50 -12.59
N PRO A 33 3.49 2.66 -13.29
CA PRO A 33 3.01 2.98 -14.62
C PRO A 33 2.10 4.21 -14.63
N ILE A 34 2.36 5.10 -15.59
CA ILE A 34 1.53 6.27 -15.90
C ILE A 34 0.43 5.88 -16.89
N ASP A 35 0.82 5.21 -17.97
CA ASP A 35 -0.09 4.85 -19.05
C ASP A 35 -0.88 3.60 -18.65
N GLY A 36 -2.21 3.70 -18.71
CA GLY A 36 -3.09 2.61 -18.31
C GLY A 36 -4.50 3.07 -17.97
N ASP A 37 -5.34 2.09 -17.65
CA ASP A 37 -6.73 2.29 -17.27
C ASP A 37 -6.86 2.91 -15.87
N VAL A 38 -7.99 3.58 -15.65
CA VAL A 38 -8.29 4.21 -14.35
C VAL A 38 -8.43 3.14 -13.26
N VAL A 39 -7.72 3.35 -12.15
CA VAL A 39 -7.87 2.51 -10.96
C VAL A 39 -9.23 2.77 -10.29
N CYS A 40 -10.20 1.91 -10.59
CA CYS A 40 -11.51 1.92 -9.95
C CYS A 40 -11.54 0.94 -8.78
N VAL A 41 -11.51 1.47 -7.56
CA VAL A 41 -11.60 0.66 -6.34
C VAL A 41 -13.07 0.48 -5.93
N ASP A 42 -13.52 -0.76 -5.88
CA ASP A 42 -14.88 -1.11 -5.47
C ASP A 42 -14.86 -1.76 -4.09
N SER A 43 -15.53 -1.12 -3.13
CA SER A 43 -15.57 -1.58 -1.73
C SER A 43 -16.55 -2.73 -1.49
N THR A 44 -17.32 -3.14 -2.50
CA THR A 44 -18.13 -4.34 -2.38
C THR A 44 -17.22 -5.56 -2.20
N PRO A 45 -17.49 -6.41 -1.20
CA PRO A 45 -16.68 -7.60 -1.00
C PRO A 45 -16.76 -8.50 -2.25
N PRO A 46 -15.69 -9.26 -2.56
CA PRO A 46 -15.74 -10.24 -3.64
C PRO A 46 -16.94 -11.19 -3.49
N PRO A 47 -17.51 -11.69 -4.61
CA PRO A 47 -18.64 -12.62 -4.57
C PRO A 47 -18.32 -13.79 -3.64
N LYS A 48 -19.20 -14.06 -2.68
CA LYS A 48 -19.01 -15.17 -1.74
C LYS A 48 -19.28 -16.48 -2.48
N VAL A 49 -18.23 -17.24 -2.80
CA VAL A 49 -18.38 -18.60 -3.34
C VAL A 49 -18.71 -19.60 -2.22
N VAL A 50 -18.35 -19.29 -0.97
CA VAL A 50 -18.62 -20.09 0.22
C VAL A 50 -19.50 -19.30 1.21
N ALA A 51 -20.57 -19.94 1.71
CA ALA A 51 -21.45 -19.34 2.71
C ALA A 51 -20.67 -18.98 3.99
N ASN A 52 -21.05 -17.89 4.65
CA ASN A 52 -20.50 -17.40 5.93
C ASN A 52 -19.08 -16.79 5.94
N MET A 53 -18.39 -16.66 4.80
CA MET A 53 -17.13 -15.90 4.75
C MET A 53 -17.35 -14.39 4.51
N SER A 54 -16.51 -13.54 5.10
CA SER A 54 -16.33 -12.14 4.73
C SER A 54 -15.51 -12.01 3.43
N GLY A 55 -15.50 -10.81 2.83
CA GLY A 55 -14.74 -10.57 1.59
C GLY A 55 -13.24 -10.87 1.73
N TRP A 56 -12.66 -10.49 2.87
CA TRP A 56 -11.28 -10.80 3.21
C TRP A 56 -11.03 -12.29 3.47
N GLN A 57 -11.95 -12.97 4.15
CA GLN A 57 -11.82 -14.42 4.38
C GLN A 57 -11.87 -15.18 3.05
N HIS A 58 -12.77 -14.79 2.16
CA HIS A 58 -12.83 -15.33 0.81
C HIS A 58 -11.54 -15.06 0.03
N PHE A 59 -11.00 -13.85 0.11
CA PHE A 59 -9.72 -13.51 -0.52
C PHE A 59 -8.58 -14.40 -0.02
N ILE A 60 -8.42 -14.53 1.31
CA ILE A 60 -7.38 -15.37 1.91
C ILE A 60 -7.51 -16.80 1.38
N TRP A 61 -8.70 -17.40 1.50
CA TRP A 61 -8.93 -18.76 1.01
C TRP A 61 -8.62 -18.90 -0.48
N THR A 62 -9.12 -17.97 -1.30
CA THR A 62 -9.02 -18.05 -2.77
C THR A 62 -7.58 -17.90 -3.25
N VAL A 63 -6.88 -16.89 -2.74
CA VAL A 63 -5.49 -16.63 -3.13
C VAL A 63 -4.58 -17.64 -2.46
N THR A 64 -4.54 -17.66 -1.13
CA THR A 64 -3.47 -18.32 -0.39
C THR A 64 -3.75 -19.80 -0.11
N GLY A 65 -5.02 -20.22 -0.16
CA GLY A 65 -5.47 -21.53 0.30
C GLY A 65 -5.40 -21.72 1.82
N LEU A 66 -5.07 -20.67 2.58
CA LEU A 66 -4.99 -20.72 4.03
C LEU A 66 -6.38 -20.69 4.65
N CYS A 67 -6.51 -21.32 5.82
CA CYS A 67 -7.70 -21.22 6.63
C CYS A 67 -7.96 -19.76 6.98
N PRO A 68 -9.12 -19.18 6.63
CA PRO A 68 -9.39 -17.80 6.94
C PRO A 68 -9.53 -17.61 8.45
N PRO A 69 -8.97 -16.52 9.01
CA PRO A 69 -9.13 -16.22 10.42
C PRO A 69 -10.60 -15.96 10.75
N GLU A 70 -11.03 -16.34 11.96
CA GLU A 70 -12.37 -16.09 12.50
C GLU A 70 -12.36 -14.96 13.54
N LYS A 71 -13.55 -14.49 13.91
CA LYS A 71 -13.71 -13.45 14.92
C LYS A 71 -13.39 -14.01 16.30
N GLY A 72 -12.25 -13.62 16.87
CA GLY A 72 -11.76 -14.12 18.16
C GLY A 72 -10.43 -14.85 18.04
N ASP A 73 -9.96 -15.09 16.81
CA ASP A 73 -8.58 -15.55 16.60
C ASP A 73 -7.58 -14.49 17.04
N HIS A 74 -6.40 -14.96 17.41
CA HIS A 74 -5.27 -14.12 17.78
C HIS A 74 -4.02 -14.64 17.07
N ASP A 75 -3.17 -13.71 16.63
CA ASP A 75 -1.86 -14.04 16.09
C ASP A 75 -0.87 -14.44 17.21
N ALA A 76 0.38 -14.73 16.84
CA ALA A 76 1.41 -15.16 17.79
C ALA A 76 1.70 -14.11 18.88
N ASP A 77 1.41 -12.83 18.61
CA ASP A 77 1.62 -11.71 19.52
C ASP A 77 0.33 -11.33 20.28
N GLY A 78 -0.77 -12.07 20.08
CA GLY A 78 -2.06 -11.84 20.72
C GLY A 78 -2.93 -10.79 20.03
N HIS A 79 -2.57 -10.31 18.85
CA HIS A 79 -3.35 -9.33 18.10
C HIS A 79 -4.42 -10.00 17.22
N PRO A 80 -5.62 -9.41 17.11
CA PRO A 80 -6.68 -9.99 16.30
C PRO A 80 -6.33 -9.87 14.79
N PRO A 81 -6.34 -10.97 14.03
CA PRO A 81 -6.06 -10.97 12.59
C PRO A 81 -7.17 -10.27 11.79
N LEU A 82 -8.40 -10.27 12.32
CA LEU A 82 -9.55 -9.54 11.79
C LEU A 82 -9.96 -8.41 12.72
N SER A 83 -10.03 -7.20 12.16
CA SER A 83 -10.55 -6.02 12.86
C SER A 83 -11.45 -5.22 11.92
N LYS A 84 -12.65 -4.85 12.40
CA LYS A 84 -13.64 -4.07 11.64
C LYS A 84 -13.96 -4.64 10.24
N GLY A 85 -13.92 -5.96 10.08
CA GLY A 85 -14.18 -6.63 8.80
C GLY A 85 -13.05 -6.49 7.78
N GLN A 86 -11.84 -6.16 8.23
CA GLN A 86 -10.61 -6.08 7.45
C GLN A 86 -9.54 -6.98 8.07
N VAL A 87 -8.62 -7.49 7.24
CA VAL A 87 -7.47 -8.26 7.69
C VAL A 87 -6.30 -7.34 7.98
N SER A 88 -5.57 -7.63 9.06
CA SER A 88 -4.29 -7.02 9.37
C SER A 88 -3.24 -7.42 8.34
N ILE A 89 -2.59 -6.45 7.69
CA ILE A 89 -1.47 -6.75 6.78
C ILE A 89 -0.28 -7.35 7.52
N THR A 90 -0.08 -6.98 8.78
CA THR A 90 0.97 -7.54 9.63
C THR A 90 0.76 -9.03 9.83
N TRP A 91 -0.47 -9.43 10.13
CA TRP A 91 -0.82 -10.84 10.26
C TRP A 91 -0.64 -11.59 8.93
N LEU A 92 -1.18 -11.05 7.83
CA LEU A 92 -1.13 -11.70 6.52
C LEU A 92 0.30 -11.91 6.03
N THR A 93 1.16 -10.89 6.19
CA THR A 93 2.58 -10.99 5.81
C THR A 93 3.36 -11.93 6.74
N ALA A 94 3.07 -11.94 8.03
CA ALA A 94 3.67 -12.89 8.97
C ALA A 94 3.32 -14.34 8.65
N GLU A 95 2.05 -14.63 8.30
CA GLU A 95 1.60 -15.98 8.00
C GLU A 95 2.27 -16.54 6.72
N ILE A 96 2.41 -15.71 5.69
CA ILE A 96 3.12 -16.09 4.47
C ILE A 96 4.61 -16.26 4.71
N ARG A 97 5.23 -15.34 5.47
CA ARG A 97 6.62 -15.49 5.88
C ARG A 97 6.83 -16.80 6.64
N ARG A 98 5.89 -17.19 7.50
CA ARG A 98 5.94 -18.45 8.26
C ARG A 98 5.81 -19.65 7.34
N LYS A 99 4.86 -19.63 6.38
CA LYS A 99 4.68 -20.68 5.36
C LYS A 99 5.95 -20.95 4.56
N HIS A 100 6.79 -19.91 4.35
CA HIS A 100 8.01 -20.01 3.55
C HIS A 100 9.32 -19.97 4.35
N ASN A 101 9.28 -19.93 5.69
CA ASN A 101 10.50 -19.90 6.50
C ASN A 101 10.83 -21.31 7.04
N PRO A 102 12.00 -21.90 6.69
CA PRO A 102 12.47 -23.18 7.21
C PRO A 102 12.49 -23.29 8.72
N GLU A 103 12.79 -22.18 9.42
CA GLU A 103 12.87 -22.16 10.89
C GLU A 103 11.53 -22.49 11.55
N PHE A 104 10.42 -22.25 10.85
CA PHE A 104 9.07 -22.56 11.29
C PHE A 104 8.47 -23.79 10.58
N GLY A 105 9.31 -24.60 9.90
CA GLY A 105 8.87 -25.74 9.11
C GLY A 105 8.23 -25.37 7.77
N GLY A 106 8.37 -24.10 7.35
CA GLY A 106 7.93 -23.61 6.05
C GLY A 106 8.86 -24.03 4.91
N ILE A 107 8.34 -24.02 3.69
CA ILE A 107 9.09 -24.38 2.47
C ILE A 107 9.55 -23.09 1.78
N PRO A 108 10.86 -22.81 1.68
CA PRO A 108 11.38 -21.64 0.99
C PRO A 108 10.80 -21.46 -0.39
N LEU A 109 10.52 -20.21 -0.75
CA LEU A 109 10.25 -19.87 -2.15
C LEU A 109 11.57 -19.98 -2.91
N THR A 110 11.64 -20.95 -3.82
CA THR A 110 12.79 -21.21 -4.69
C THR A 110 12.35 -21.10 -6.15
N GLU A 111 13.31 -21.10 -7.08
CA GLU A 111 13.01 -21.15 -8.52
C GLU A 111 12.18 -22.39 -8.91
N GLU A 112 12.32 -23.48 -8.15
CA GLU A 112 11.59 -24.74 -8.33
C GLU A 112 10.20 -24.75 -7.69
N SER A 113 9.85 -23.69 -6.95
CA SER A 113 8.52 -23.58 -6.33
C SER A 113 7.43 -23.50 -7.41
N SER A 114 6.24 -23.99 -7.06
CA SER A 114 5.11 -24.00 -7.99
C SER A 114 4.77 -22.57 -8.44
N GLU A 115 4.35 -22.43 -9.71
CA GLU A 115 3.87 -21.14 -10.23
C GLU A 115 2.72 -20.57 -9.39
N ARG A 116 1.92 -21.45 -8.77
CA ARG A 116 0.88 -21.06 -7.82
C ARG A 116 1.46 -20.40 -6.57
N ASP A 117 2.51 -20.96 -5.96
CA ASP A 117 3.11 -20.36 -4.76
C ASP A 117 3.78 -19.02 -5.07
N LYS A 118 4.43 -18.89 -6.23
CA LYS A 118 5.00 -17.62 -6.70
C LYS A 118 3.90 -16.57 -6.94
N ASP A 119 2.79 -16.94 -7.58
CA ASP A 119 1.63 -16.08 -7.79
C ASP A 119 1.04 -15.58 -6.46
N ILE A 120 0.85 -16.48 -5.49
CA ILE A 120 0.36 -16.15 -4.15
C ILE A 120 1.27 -15.15 -3.46
N TYR A 121 2.58 -15.43 -3.45
CA TYR A 121 3.56 -14.59 -2.78
C TYR A 121 3.59 -13.19 -3.40
N ALA A 122 3.63 -13.11 -4.74
CA ALA A 122 3.65 -11.85 -5.46
C ALA A 122 2.38 -11.01 -5.21
N ARG A 123 1.18 -11.63 -5.23
CA ARG A 123 -0.08 -10.92 -4.95
C ARG A 123 -0.13 -10.34 -3.55
N ILE A 124 0.36 -11.07 -2.56
CA ILE A 124 0.35 -10.61 -1.16
C ILE A 124 1.41 -9.53 -0.95
N TYR A 125 2.57 -9.66 -1.56
CA TYR A 125 3.59 -8.63 -1.55
C TYR A 125 3.05 -7.32 -2.13
N ILE A 126 2.42 -7.38 -3.31
CA ILE A 126 1.80 -6.20 -3.96
C ILE A 126 0.69 -5.62 -3.11
N LEU A 127 -0.18 -6.46 -2.53
CA LEU A 127 -1.21 -6.03 -1.59
C LEU A 127 -0.60 -5.28 -0.38
N GLY A 128 0.52 -5.78 0.14
CA GLY A 128 1.30 -5.13 1.20
C GLY A 128 1.88 -3.79 0.76
N MET A 129 2.42 -3.69 -0.45
CA MET A 129 2.92 -2.43 -1.02
C MET A 129 1.80 -1.41 -1.20
N ILE A 130 0.65 -1.82 -1.75
CA ILE A 130 -0.53 -0.96 -1.90
C ILE A 130 -1.01 -0.48 -0.54
N GLY A 131 -1.22 -1.39 0.41
CA GLY A 131 -1.81 -1.06 1.70
C GLY A 131 -0.88 -0.37 2.70
N GLY A 132 0.43 -0.61 2.61
CA GLY A 132 1.42 -0.14 3.57
C GLY A 132 2.30 1.01 3.08
N VAL A 133 2.56 1.09 1.77
CA VAL A 133 3.52 2.05 1.20
C VAL A 133 2.82 3.12 0.35
N PHE A 134 2.02 2.71 -0.63
CA PHE A 134 1.45 3.64 -1.62
C PHE A 134 0.10 4.24 -1.22
N PHE A 135 -0.75 3.46 -0.56
CA PHE A 135 -2.09 3.86 -0.12
C PHE A 135 -2.33 3.60 1.37
N PRO A 136 -1.39 3.95 2.27
CA PRO A 136 -1.59 3.73 3.70
C PRO A 136 -2.76 4.58 4.21
N LYS A 137 -3.58 3.99 5.07
CA LYS A 137 -4.65 4.65 5.81
C LYS A 137 -4.21 4.97 7.23
N LYS A 138 -4.85 5.96 7.86
CA LYS A 138 -4.61 6.35 9.27
C LYS A 138 -4.80 5.23 10.29
N SER A 139 -5.55 4.18 9.96
CA SER A 139 -5.92 3.11 10.90
C SER A 139 -5.12 1.82 10.74
N ASN A 140 -4.34 1.47 11.78
CA ASN A 140 -3.95 0.11 12.22
C ASN A 140 -3.71 -0.98 11.16
N ASN A 141 -2.84 -0.76 10.17
CA ASN A 141 -2.41 -1.85 9.27
C ASN A 141 -3.57 -2.60 8.58
N LEU A 142 -4.76 -1.98 8.45
CA LEU A 142 -5.95 -2.61 7.86
C LEU A 142 -6.11 -2.20 6.40
N ILE A 143 -6.06 -3.17 5.50
CA ILE A 143 -6.24 -2.90 4.08
C ILE A 143 -7.74 -2.87 3.75
N SER A 144 -8.14 -1.93 2.88
CA SER A 144 -9.53 -1.82 2.41
C SER A 144 -9.95 -3.05 1.59
N ASN A 145 -11.21 -3.47 1.70
CA ASN A 145 -11.80 -4.43 0.75
C ASN A 145 -11.66 -3.97 -0.72
N SER A 146 -11.52 -2.66 -0.92
CA SER A 146 -11.51 -2.01 -2.22
C SER A 146 -10.37 -2.45 -3.15
N TRP A 147 -9.32 -3.06 -2.61
CA TRP A 147 -8.18 -3.57 -3.38
C TRP A 147 -8.31 -5.05 -3.74
N LEU A 148 -9.17 -5.80 -3.05
CA LEU A 148 -9.23 -7.26 -3.16
C LEU A 148 -9.60 -7.71 -4.56
N LYS A 149 -10.55 -7.02 -5.22
CA LYS A 149 -10.97 -7.37 -6.58
C LYS A 149 -9.84 -7.18 -7.60
N ILE A 150 -9.05 -6.12 -7.44
CA ILE A 150 -7.90 -5.83 -8.31
C ILE A 150 -6.84 -6.92 -8.10
N ILE A 151 -6.52 -7.25 -6.85
CA ILE A 151 -5.52 -8.28 -6.53
C ILE A 151 -5.98 -9.70 -6.90
N LEU A 152 -7.29 -9.96 -6.97
CA LEU A 152 -7.84 -11.23 -7.48
C LEU A 152 -7.90 -11.29 -9.02
N GLY A 153 -7.71 -10.16 -9.70
CA GLY A 153 -7.77 -10.07 -11.16
C GLY A 153 -6.56 -10.71 -11.86
N SER A 154 -6.56 -10.68 -13.20
CA SER A 154 -5.41 -11.13 -13.97
C SER A 154 -4.21 -10.19 -13.78
N TRP A 155 -3.00 -10.71 -14.01
CA TRP A 155 -1.78 -9.89 -13.95
C TRP A 155 -1.77 -8.81 -15.03
N ASP A 156 -2.28 -9.12 -16.22
CA ASP A 156 -2.36 -8.19 -17.33
C ASP A 156 -3.30 -7.02 -17.02
N ASP A 157 -4.49 -7.30 -16.48
CA ASP A 157 -5.45 -6.26 -16.09
C ASP A 157 -4.85 -5.35 -15.01
N MET A 158 -4.18 -5.94 -14.01
CA MET A 158 -3.56 -5.20 -12.92
C MET A 158 -2.35 -4.37 -13.41
N GLY A 159 -1.55 -4.91 -14.32
CA GLY A 159 -0.39 -4.26 -14.92
C GLY A 159 -0.78 -3.11 -15.84
N ASN A 160 -1.95 -3.17 -16.48
CA ASN A 160 -2.47 -2.12 -17.35
C ASN A 160 -3.11 -0.95 -16.60
N LEU A 161 -3.07 -0.92 -15.27
CA LEU A 161 -3.64 0.18 -14.48
C LEU A 161 -2.66 1.35 -14.33
N SER A 162 -3.19 2.58 -14.39
CA SER A 162 -2.43 3.81 -14.11
C SER A 162 -2.19 3.99 -12.61
N TRP A 163 -1.29 3.17 -12.05
CA TRP A 163 -0.93 3.18 -10.63
C TRP A 163 -0.33 4.50 -10.18
N ALA A 164 0.48 5.17 -11.02
CA ALA A 164 1.05 6.47 -10.70
C ALA A 164 -0.03 7.55 -10.54
N SER A 165 -1.06 7.55 -11.40
CA SER A 165 -2.18 8.49 -11.30
C SER A 165 -3.01 8.25 -10.05
N ALA A 166 -3.29 6.98 -9.73
CA ALA A 166 -3.99 6.61 -8.50
C ALA A 166 -3.20 7.06 -7.25
N CYS A 167 -1.88 6.84 -7.24
CA CYS A 167 -1.01 7.26 -6.16
C CYS A 167 -0.99 8.79 -6.01
N LEU A 168 -0.85 9.54 -7.11
CA LEU A 168 -0.89 11.00 -7.10
C LEU A 168 -2.22 11.54 -6.56
N ALA A 169 -3.34 11.02 -7.06
CA ALA A 169 -4.67 11.43 -6.62
C ALA A 169 -4.88 11.15 -5.13
N HIS A 170 -4.41 9.99 -4.64
CA HIS A 170 -4.46 9.66 -3.23
C HIS A 170 -3.61 10.63 -2.40
N LEU A 171 -2.37 10.89 -2.82
CA LEU A 171 -1.45 11.81 -2.14
C LEU A 171 -2.01 13.22 -2.05
N TYR A 172 -2.54 13.76 -3.15
CA TYR A 172 -3.19 15.07 -3.16
C TYR A 172 -4.38 15.13 -2.19
N ARG A 173 -5.20 14.08 -2.16
CA ARG A 173 -6.33 13.99 -1.21
C ARG A 173 -5.83 13.98 0.23
N SER A 174 -4.78 13.23 0.53
CA SER A 174 -4.15 13.17 1.85
C SER A 174 -3.61 14.54 2.29
N LEU A 175 -2.90 15.25 1.41
CA LEU A 175 -2.38 16.59 1.68
C LEU A 175 -3.51 17.62 1.86
N CYS A 176 -4.56 17.55 1.04
CA CYS A 176 -5.74 18.39 1.19
C CYS A 176 -6.40 18.18 2.55
N ASN A 177 -6.60 16.92 2.94
CA ASN A 177 -7.18 16.57 4.24
C ASN A 177 -6.30 17.05 5.40
N ALA A 178 -4.99 16.84 5.33
CA ALA A 178 -4.05 17.28 6.36
C ALA A 178 -3.97 18.80 6.50
N SER A 179 -4.28 19.57 5.45
CA SER A 179 -4.31 21.04 5.51
C SER A 179 -5.48 21.61 6.34
N ALA A 180 -6.47 20.79 6.67
CA ALA A 180 -7.62 21.16 7.48
C ALA A 180 -7.26 21.24 8.97
N ARG A 181 -7.65 22.33 9.64
CA ARG A 181 -7.28 22.64 11.04
C ARG A 181 -7.61 21.56 12.07
N ALA A 182 -8.61 20.71 11.82
CA ALA A 182 -9.05 19.67 12.75
C ALA A 182 -8.23 18.37 12.64
N VAL A 183 -7.41 18.22 11.60
CA VAL A 183 -6.70 16.98 11.31
C VAL A 183 -5.33 16.99 12.01
N LYS A 184 -5.06 15.95 12.80
CA LYS A 184 -3.80 15.81 13.57
C LYS A 184 -2.80 14.82 12.97
N GLU A 185 -3.24 14.03 11.99
CA GLU A 185 -2.47 12.97 11.37
C GLU A 185 -2.64 13.00 9.85
N ILE A 186 -1.55 12.75 9.14
CA ILE A 186 -1.51 12.64 7.69
C ILE A 186 -1.41 11.17 7.28
N ASP A 187 -2.10 10.80 6.20
CA ASP A 187 -2.02 9.49 5.55
C ASP A 187 -1.39 9.62 4.16
N GLY A 188 -1.33 8.50 3.41
CA GLY A 188 -0.76 8.48 2.08
C GLY A 188 0.77 8.29 2.04
N ALA A 189 1.29 8.19 0.82
CA ALA A 189 2.69 7.89 0.53
C ALA A 189 3.63 9.06 0.83
N MET A 190 3.81 9.39 2.12
CA MET A 190 4.59 10.56 2.54
C MET A 190 6.08 10.50 2.17
N PHE A 191 6.63 9.31 1.95
CA PHE A 191 7.98 9.16 1.42
C PHE A 191 8.16 9.89 0.08
N ILE A 192 7.12 9.93 -0.76
CA ILE A 192 7.15 10.66 -2.04
C ILE A 192 7.34 12.15 -1.81
N VAL A 193 6.60 12.74 -0.87
CA VAL A 193 6.77 14.15 -0.50
C VAL A 193 8.18 14.40 0.01
N GLN A 194 8.71 13.48 0.82
CA GLN A 194 10.05 13.59 1.38
C GLN A 194 11.14 13.59 0.29
N PHE A 195 11.13 12.61 -0.62
CA PHE A 195 12.12 12.52 -1.70
C PHE A 195 11.96 13.64 -2.71
N TRP A 196 10.73 13.96 -3.10
CA TRP A 196 10.45 15.11 -3.98
C TRP A 196 10.97 16.42 -3.37
N ALA A 197 10.77 16.63 -2.07
CA ALA A 197 11.26 17.82 -1.41
C ALA A 197 12.81 17.89 -1.38
N TRP A 198 13.50 16.75 -1.26
CA TRP A 198 14.97 16.71 -1.36
C TRP A 198 15.49 17.08 -2.75
N GLU A 199 14.80 16.65 -3.80
CA GLU A 199 15.12 17.00 -5.18
C GLU A 199 14.87 18.48 -5.48
N GLN A 200 13.74 19.03 -5.01
CA GLN A 200 13.36 20.42 -5.28
C GLN A 200 14.06 21.43 -4.35
N LEU A 201 14.42 21.01 -3.13
CA LEU A 201 15.02 21.86 -2.10
C LEU A 201 16.31 21.18 -1.59
N PRO A 202 17.42 21.22 -2.34
CA PRO A 202 18.64 20.47 -2.00
C PRO A 202 19.23 20.79 -0.62
N TRP A 203 18.90 21.95 -0.03
CA TRP A 203 19.39 22.35 1.29
C TRP A 203 18.72 21.63 2.47
N ILE A 204 17.55 21.00 2.28
CA ILE A 204 16.91 20.15 3.29
C ILE A 204 17.26 18.65 3.12
N ALA A 205 17.94 18.30 2.03
CA ALA A 205 18.39 16.93 1.80
C ALA A 205 19.45 16.52 2.85
N PRO A 206 19.39 15.29 3.37
CA PRO A 206 20.42 14.75 4.24
C PRO A 206 21.78 14.83 3.54
N LYS A 207 22.78 15.39 4.23
CA LYS A 207 24.15 15.37 3.74
C LYS A 207 24.71 13.97 3.97
N VAL A 208 25.05 13.27 2.91
CA VAL A 208 25.82 12.02 3.00
C VAL A 208 27.23 12.40 3.41
N ASP A 209 27.69 11.90 4.55
CA ASP A 209 29.08 12.02 4.94
C ASP A 209 29.89 11.04 4.09
N PRO A 210 30.79 11.52 3.21
CA PRO A 210 31.57 10.65 2.34
C PRO A 210 32.51 9.70 3.10
N ASN A 211 32.74 9.92 4.40
CA ASN A 211 33.60 9.09 5.23
C ASN A 211 32.84 8.13 6.14
N LYS A 212 31.50 8.14 6.11
CA LYS A 212 30.69 7.24 6.92
C LYS A 212 30.34 6.01 6.09
N GLU A 213 31.06 4.91 6.33
CA GLU A 213 30.68 3.61 5.79
C GLU A 213 29.27 3.23 6.29
N TRP A 214 28.51 2.57 5.40
CA TRP A 214 27.11 2.20 5.58
C TRP A 214 26.88 1.25 6.76
#